data_AF-A0A2V9Q445-F1
#
_entry.id   AF-A0A2V9Q445-F1
#
_cell.length_a   1.000
_cell.length_b   1.000
_cell.length_c   1.000
_cell.angle_alpha   90.00
_cell.angle_beta   90.00
_cell.angle_gamma   90.00
#
_symmetry.space_group_name_H-M   'P 1'
#
loop_
_entity.id
_entity.type
_entity.pdbx_description
1 polymer ?
#
loop_
_entity_poly.entity_id
_entity_poly.type
_entity_poly.pdbx_seq_one_letter_code
_entity_poly.pdbx_strand_id
1 'polypeptide(L)'
;MTTSWAGASVSSYQQVGANSSLYYYKNMSFDDGGGGLNFTSSDPSQFFNLDPQFVSPPSINPNLGHQYASATDPALIGTALTLQASSPAINAGIDPSTVSGLPAQIIVDLKHYIYSDIDGVARTAANWNLGAYQSAPPAPPTGLTTTAH
;
A
#
# COMPACT_ATOMS: atom_id res chain seq x y z
N MET A 1 -7.22 -9.16 -15.07
CA MET A 1 -8.69 -9.03 -15.18
C MET A 1 -9.07 -7.86 -14.30
N THR A 2 -9.78 -6.85 -14.79
CA THR A 2 -9.91 -5.55 -14.10
C THR A 2 -10.78 -5.61 -12.84
N THR A 3 -10.26 -5.09 -11.72
CA THR A 3 -11.03 -4.90 -10.48
C THR A 3 -12.03 -3.75 -10.65
N SER A 4 -13.30 -3.95 -10.29
CA SER A 4 -14.36 -2.94 -10.52
C SER A 4 -14.91 -2.31 -9.24
N TRP A 5 -14.61 -1.02 -9.04
CA TRP A 5 -15.40 -0.13 -8.20
C TRP A 5 -16.63 0.28 -9.01
N ALA A 6 -17.77 -0.39 -8.84
CA ALA A 6 -19.06 -0.10 -9.53
C ALA A 6 -19.30 -0.70 -10.93
N GLY A 7 -18.77 -1.88 -11.26
CA GLY A 7 -19.15 -2.61 -12.48
C GLY A 7 -18.58 -2.03 -13.78
N ALA A 8 -17.66 -1.07 -13.67
CA ALA A 8 -16.76 -0.63 -14.73
C ALA A 8 -15.32 -1.01 -14.35
N SER A 9 -14.45 -1.25 -15.33
CA SER A 9 -13.00 -1.36 -15.11
C SER A 9 -12.49 -0.04 -14.51
N VAL A 10 -12.34 0.03 -13.19
CA VAL A 10 -11.92 1.26 -12.51
C VAL A 10 -10.42 1.19 -12.28
N SER A 11 -9.74 2.26 -12.65
CA SER A 11 -8.32 2.37 -12.40
C SER A 11 -8.00 2.38 -10.91
N SER A 12 -7.00 1.59 -10.50
CA SER A 12 -6.55 1.52 -9.11
C SER A 12 -6.00 2.85 -8.62
N TYR A 13 -5.54 3.71 -9.54
CA TYR A 13 -5.33 5.12 -9.29
C TYR A 13 -6.15 5.97 -10.23
N GLN A 14 -6.93 6.87 -9.63
CA GLN A 14 -7.73 7.85 -10.35
C GLN A 14 -7.32 9.27 -9.97
N GLN A 15 -7.04 10.06 -10.99
CA GLN A 15 -7.07 11.51 -10.93
C GLN A 15 -8.39 11.98 -11.52
N VAL A 16 -9.10 12.83 -10.79
CA VAL A 16 -10.37 13.44 -11.22
C VAL A 16 -10.21 14.95 -11.16
N GLY A 17 -10.56 15.66 -12.23
CA GLY A 17 -10.34 17.11 -12.36
C GLY A 17 -8.93 17.49 -12.83
N ALA A 18 -8.63 18.79 -12.79
CA ALA A 18 -7.33 19.32 -13.20
C ALA A 18 -6.30 19.13 -12.06
N ASN A 19 -5.35 18.21 -12.26
CA ASN A 19 -4.43 17.73 -11.22
C ASN A 19 -2.95 17.97 -11.56
N SER A 20 -2.65 19.05 -12.29
CA SER A 20 -1.28 19.37 -12.76
C SER A 20 -0.24 19.61 -11.66
N SER A 21 -0.67 19.70 -10.39
CA SER A 21 0.18 19.97 -9.23
C SER A 21 0.41 18.74 -8.34
N LEU A 22 -0.04 17.55 -8.77
CA LEU A 22 0.20 16.31 -8.03
C LEU A 22 1.53 15.69 -8.45
N TYR A 23 2.36 15.35 -7.45
CA TYR A 23 3.62 14.65 -7.63
C TYR A 23 3.56 13.31 -6.89
N TYR A 24 4.02 12.26 -7.56
CA TYR A 24 4.00 10.90 -7.04
C TYR A 24 5.42 10.40 -6.85
N TYR A 25 5.68 9.81 -5.68
CA TYR A 25 6.97 9.20 -5.37
C TYR A 25 6.74 7.80 -4.82
N LYS A 26 7.20 6.77 -5.55
CA LYS A 26 7.12 5.34 -5.18
C LYS A 26 5.74 4.90 -4.66
N ASN A 27 4.80 4.68 -5.56
CA ASN A 27 3.43 4.24 -5.26
C ASN A 27 3.25 2.81 -5.75
N MET A 28 2.60 1.97 -4.94
CA MET A 28 2.18 0.63 -5.36
C MET A 28 0.69 0.64 -5.69
N SER A 29 0.33 0.06 -6.82
CA SER A 29 -1.02 -0.36 -7.16
C SER A 29 -1.06 -1.88 -7.22
N PHE A 30 -2.19 -2.45 -6.84
CA PHE A 30 -2.51 -3.84 -7.14
C PHE A 30 -3.88 -3.89 -7.79
N ASP A 31 -3.92 -4.51 -8.97
CA ASP A 31 -5.11 -4.50 -9.81
C ASP A 31 -5.42 -5.87 -10.43
N ASP A 32 -4.70 -6.93 -10.02
CA ASP A 32 -4.78 -8.29 -10.57
C ASP A 32 -4.80 -8.32 -12.12
N GLY A 33 -3.98 -7.45 -12.72
CA GLY A 33 -3.88 -7.31 -14.17
C GLY A 33 -5.06 -6.55 -14.79
N GLY A 34 -5.60 -5.55 -14.10
CA GLY A 34 -6.50 -4.58 -14.71
C GLY A 34 -6.99 -3.46 -13.80
N GLY A 35 -6.75 -2.23 -14.26
CA GLY A 35 -7.13 -0.98 -13.60
C GLY A 35 -6.10 0.10 -13.92
N GLY A 36 -4.83 -0.13 -13.61
CA GLY A 36 -3.74 0.78 -13.89
C GLY A 36 -3.98 2.22 -13.38
N LEU A 37 -3.38 3.18 -14.07
CA LEU A 37 -3.60 4.61 -13.86
C LEU A 37 -4.65 5.10 -14.87
N ASN A 38 -5.62 5.94 -14.47
CA ASN A 38 -6.50 6.64 -15.43
C ASN A 38 -5.87 7.88 -16.06
N PHE A 39 -4.59 8.12 -15.78
CA PHE A 39 -3.81 9.27 -16.24
C PHE A 39 -2.44 8.81 -16.72
N THR A 40 -1.79 9.63 -17.55
CA THR A 40 -0.39 9.42 -17.92
C THR A 40 0.51 10.02 -16.85
N SER A 41 1.28 9.18 -16.15
CA SER A 41 2.30 9.67 -15.23
C SER A 41 3.43 10.36 -16.00
N SER A 42 3.89 11.52 -15.51
CA SER A 42 5.10 12.18 -16.01
C SER A 42 6.37 11.36 -15.74
N ASP A 43 6.34 10.51 -14.71
CA ASP A 43 7.39 9.55 -14.40
C ASP A 43 6.75 8.19 -14.05
N PRO A 44 6.62 7.27 -15.02
CA PRO A 44 6.08 5.94 -14.78
C PRO A 44 6.89 5.10 -13.78
N SER A 45 8.18 5.42 -13.56
CA SER A 45 9.03 4.66 -12.62
C SER A 45 8.66 4.87 -11.14
N GLN A 46 7.76 5.82 -10.88
CA GLN A 46 7.18 6.07 -9.55
C GLN A 46 5.97 5.20 -9.24
N PHE A 47 5.53 4.33 -10.16
CA PHE A 47 4.39 3.45 -9.96
C PHE A 47 4.79 1.98 -10.16
N PHE A 48 4.45 1.15 -9.20
CA PHE A 48 4.67 -0.29 -9.21
C PHE A 48 3.31 -0.99 -9.27
N ASN A 49 3.08 -1.80 -10.31
CA ASN A 49 1.93 -2.68 -10.34
C ASN A 49 2.34 -4.09 -9.90
N LEU A 50 2.26 -4.36 -8.60
CA LEU A 50 2.71 -5.60 -7.97
C LEU A 50 1.73 -5.99 -6.86
N ASP A 51 1.59 -7.29 -6.61
CA ASP A 51 0.83 -7.80 -5.46
C ASP A 51 1.57 -7.48 -4.16
N PRO A 52 0.98 -6.71 -3.22
CA PRO A 52 1.60 -6.40 -1.93
C PRO A 52 1.74 -7.62 -1.02
N GLN A 53 1.11 -8.76 -1.34
CA GLN A 53 1.18 -10.01 -0.57
C GLN A 53 0.85 -9.78 0.91
N PHE A 54 -0.38 -9.38 1.20
CA PHE A 54 -0.87 -9.23 2.57
C PHE A 54 -1.14 -10.60 3.23
N VAL A 55 -1.11 -10.67 4.57
CA VAL A 55 -1.34 -11.92 5.33
C VAL A 55 -2.76 -12.46 5.12
N SER A 56 -3.79 -11.62 5.20
CA SER A 56 -5.19 -12.04 5.05
C SER A 56 -6.08 -10.88 4.57
N PRO A 57 -5.80 -10.28 3.40
CA PRO A 57 -6.54 -9.10 2.96
C PRO A 57 -8.03 -9.42 2.78
N PRO A 58 -8.95 -8.46 3.06
CA PRO A 58 -10.35 -8.61 2.70
C PRO A 58 -10.49 -8.99 1.23
N SER A 59 -11.32 -10.00 0.94
CA SER A 59 -11.51 -10.48 -0.43
C SER A 59 -12.25 -9.43 -1.27
N ILE A 60 -11.70 -9.11 -2.44
CA ILE A 60 -12.36 -8.29 -3.45
C ILE A 60 -12.68 -9.19 -4.64
N ASN A 61 -13.93 -9.21 -5.08
CA ASN A 61 -14.35 -9.88 -6.30
C ASN A 61 -14.24 -8.91 -7.48
N PRO A 62 -13.27 -9.05 -8.40
CA PRO A 62 -13.05 -8.07 -9.47
C PRO A 62 -14.29 -7.86 -10.37
N ASN A 63 -15.19 -8.85 -10.46
CA ASN A 63 -16.36 -8.84 -11.32
C ASN A 63 -17.60 -8.16 -10.69
N LEU A 64 -17.53 -7.73 -9.42
CA LEU A 64 -18.64 -7.09 -8.73
C LEU A 64 -18.38 -5.61 -8.47
N GLY A 65 -19.33 -4.77 -8.89
CA GLY A 65 -19.33 -3.36 -8.52
C GLY A 65 -19.73 -3.12 -7.06
N HIS A 66 -19.55 -1.87 -6.59
CA HIS A 66 -20.05 -1.37 -5.31
C HIS A 66 -19.60 -2.12 -4.04
N GLN A 67 -18.51 -2.89 -4.10
CA GLN A 67 -18.01 -3.65 -2.94
C GLN A 67 -17.55 -2.77 -1.77
N TYR A 68 -17.30 -1.48 -2.00
CA TYR A 68 -17.08 -0.50 -0.95
C TYR A 68 -18.28 -0.35 0.01
N ALA A 69 -19.50 -0.61 -0.45
CA ALA A 69 -20.71 -0.45 0.34
C ALA A 69 -20.85 -1.51 1.46
N SER A 70 -20.14 -2.63 1.32
CA SER A 70 -20.06 -3.71 2.29
C SER A 70 -18.63 -3.95 2.76
N ALA A 71 -17.75 -2.94 2.64
CA ALA A 71 -16.37 -3.07 3.08
C ALA A 71 -16.32 -3.34 4.59
N THR A 72 -15.41 -4.23 4.99
CA THR A 72 -15.10 -4.45 6.41
C THR A 72 -14.74 -3.12 7.05
N ASP A 73 -15.32 -2.84 8.22
CA ASP A 73 -14.95 -1.67 9.03
C ASP A 73 -13.42 -1.68 9.24
N PRO A 74 -12.71 -0.58 8.94
CA PRO A 74 -11.26 -0.50 9.14
C PRO A 74 -10.81 -0.89 10.56
N ALA A 75 -11.63 -0.63 11.58
CA ALA A 75 -11.33 -1.03 12.97
C ALA A 75 -11.31 -2.55 13.18
N LEU A 76 -11.94 -3.32 12.27
CA LEU A 76 -12.01 -4.78 12.32
C LEU A 76 -10.96 -5.46 11.43
N ILE A 77 -10.18 -4.70 10.65
CA ILE A 77 -9.14 -5.26 9.77
C ILE A 77 -7.96 -5.83 10.59
N GLY A 78 -7.67 -5.27 11.76
CA GLY A 78 -6.55 -5.72 12.60
C GLY A 78 -5.22 -5.73 11.83
N THR A 79 -4.50 -6.86 11.85
CA THR A 79 -3.21 -7.07 11.16
C THR A 79 -3.36 -7.77 9.80
N ALA A 80 -4.58 -7.84 9.26
CA ALA A 80 -4.84 -8.59 8.04
C ALA A 80 -4.11 -8.02 6.79
N LEU A 81 -3.77 -6.72 6.85
CA LEU A 81 -2.99 -6.00 5.83
C LEU A 81 -1.49 -5.91 6.15
N THR A 82 -0.98 -6.64 7.15
CA THR A 82 0.47 -6.79 7.33
C THR A 82 1.06 -7.54 6.14
N LEU A 83 2.29 -7.21 5.76
CA LEU A 83 2.97 -7.80 4.60
C LEU A 83 3.45 -9.24 4.90
N GLN A 84 3.49 -10.09 3.90
CA GLN A 84 4.21 -11.36 3.96
C GLN A 84 5.71 -11.13 3.76
N ALA A 85 6.55 -12.06 4.23
CA ALA A 85 8.02 -11.91 4.17
C ALA A 85 8.59 -11.78 2.74
N SER A 86 7.89 -12.29 1.72
CA SER A 86 8.27 -12.19 0.30
C SER A 86 7.70 -10.96 -0.40
N SER A 87 6.98 -10.10 0.32
CA SER A 87 6.25 -8.99 -0.28
C SER A 87 7.18 -8.05 -1.05
N PRO A 88 6.83 -7.67 -2.29
CA PRO A 88 7.59 -6.69 -3.06
C PRO A 88 7.44 -5.27 -2.51
N ALA A 89 6.55 -5.03 -1.54
CA ALA A 89 6.41 -3.75 -0.88
C ALA A 89 7.52 -3.51 0.16
N ILE A 90 8.23 -4.57 0.58
CA ILE A 90 9.33 -4.48 1.54
C ILE A 90 10.47 -3.66 0.94
N ASN A 91 10.91 -2.62 1.65
CA ASN A 91 11.99 -1.71 1.25
C ASN A 91 11.81 -1.01 -0.11
N ALA A 92 10.58 -0.96 -0.64
CA ALA A 92 10.29 -0.32 -1.93
C ALA A 92 9.91 1.16 -1.82
N GLY A 93 9.76 1.69 -0.59
CA GLY A 93 9.37 3.06 -0.29
C GLY A 93 10.54 4.03 -0.17
N ILE A 94 10.19 5.26 0.23
CA ILE A 94 11.14 6.35 0.53
C ILE A 94 10.77 7.00 1.86
N ASP A 95 11.69 7.77 2.44
CA ASP A 95 11.36 8.74 3.49
C ASP A 95 10.66 9.97 2.84
N PRO A 96 9.35 10.18 3.04
CA PRO A 96 8.62 11.30 2.44
C PRO A 96 9.16 12.67 2.85
N SER A 97 9.78 12.78 4.02
CA SER A 97 10.33 14.05 4.52
C SER A 97 11.58 14.52 3.74
N THR A 98 12.13 13.66 2.87
CA THR A 98 13.29 13.95 2.03
C THR A 98 12.92 14.37 0.60
N VAL A 99 11.62 14.37 0.27
CA VAL A 99 11.15 14.80 -1.05
C VAL A 99 11.47 16.29 -1.26
N SER A 100 12.14 16.58 -2.38
CA SER A 100 12.55 17.94 -2.72
C SER A 100 11.34 18.83 -3.02
N GLY A 101 11.41 20.09 -2.59
CA GLY A 101 10.36 21.08 -2.84
C GLY A 101 9.23 21.10 -1.80
N LEU A 102 9.25 20.23 -0.79
CA LEU A 102 8.30 20.30 0.32
C LEU A 102 8.55 21.55 1.19
N PRO A 103 7.49 22.29 1.58
CA PRO A 103 7.62 23.39 2.54
C PRO A 103 8.17 22.90 3.88
N ALA A 104 9.04 23.69 4.51
CA ALA A 104 9.70 23.31 5.76
C ALA A 104 8.72 22.91 6.88
N GLN A 105 7.57 23.59 6.98
CA GLN A 105 6.55 23.24 7.98
C GLN A 105 5.90 21.89 7.71
N ILE A 106 5.65 21.54 6.44
CA ILE A 106 5.11 20.23 6.06
C ILE A 106 6.11 19.12 6.44
N ILE A 107 7.41 19.36 6.25
CA ILE A 107 8.46 18.43 6.67
C ILE A 107 8.41 18.23 8.19
N VAL A 108 8.33 19.32 8.96
CA VAL A 108 8.23 19.25 10.43
C VAL A 108 7.01 18.44 10.86
N ASP A 109 5.85 18.72 10.28
CA ASP A 109 4.60 18.05 10.65
C ASP A 109 4.61 16.58 10.26
N LEU A 110 5.13 16.24 9.06
CA LEU A 110 5.27 14.85 8.60
C LEU A 110 6.13 14.04 9.57
N LYS A 111 7.27 14.56 10.01
CA LYS A 111 8.22 13.85 10.88
C LYS A 111 7.62 13.42 12.22
N HIS A 112 6.55 14.05 12.69
CA HIS A 112 5.85 13.61 13.89
C HIS A 112 5.11 12.27 13.72
N TYR A 113 4.70 11.93 12.49
CA TYR A 113 3.78 10.83 12.24
C TYR A 113 4.36 9.71 11.36
N ILE A 114 5.38 9.98 10.56
CA ILE A 114 5.83 9.02 9.53
C ILE A 114 6.92 8.06 9.98
N TYR A 115 7.61 8.31 11.11
CA TYR A 115 8.74 7.46 11.53
C TYR A 115 8.33 6.20 12.30
N SER A 116 7.04 5.94 12.43
CA SER A 116 6.49 4.68 12.87
C SER A 116 5.35 4.25 11.95
N ASP A 117 5.16 2.95 11.81
CA ASP A 117 4.01 2.39 11.12
C ASP A 117 2.74 2.44 11.99
N ILE A 118 1.64 1.88 11.49
CA ILE A 118 0.35 1.88 12.21
C ILE A 118 0.38 1.09 13.53
N ASP A 119 1.32 0.16 13.68
CA ASP A 119 1.53 -0.65 14.89
C ASP A 119 2.64 -0.08 15.80
N GLY A 120 3.20 1.07 15.45
CA GLY A 120 4.28 1.72 16.20
C GLY A 120 5.69 1.19 15.87
N VAL A 121 5.84 0.35 14.86
CA VAL A 121 7.15 -0.17 14.41
C VAL A 121 7.93 0.93 13.71
N ALA A 122 9.16 1.18 14.15
CA ALA A 122 9.99 2.26 13.64
C ALA A 122 10.35 2.07 12.14
N ARG A 123 10.20 3.15 11.38
CA ARG A 123 10.69 3.26 9.99
C ARG A 123 12.08 3.88 10.00
N THR A 124 13.06 3.20 9.40
CA THR A 124 14.46 3.63 9.41
C THR A 124 14.92 4.03 8.01
N ALA A 125 15.91 4.91 7.90
CA ALA A 125 16.32 5.53 6.63
C ALA A 125 16.64 4.54 5.49
N ALA A 126 17.02 3.29 5.79
CA ALA A 126 17.34 2.27 4.79
C ALA A 126 16.18 1.29 4.49
N ASN A 127 15.11 1.30 5.29
CA ASN A 127 14.04 0.31 5.23
C ASN A 127 12.69 1.02 5.33
N TRP A 128 12.13 1.44 4.20
CA TRP A 128 10.77 1.95 4.11
C TRP A 128 9.92 1.00 3.29
N ASN A 129 8.97 0.33 3.92
CA ASN A 129 7.99 -0.45 3.18
C ASN A 129 6.92 0.45 2.58
N LEU A 130 6.43 0.10 1.39
CA LEU A 130 5.23 0.70 0.83
C LEU A 130 4.00 0.26 1.63
N GLY A 131 3.09 1.19 1.87
CA GLY A 131 1.87 0.95 2.64
C GLY A 131 2.02 1.20 4.14
N ALA A 132 1.01 0.78 4.90
CA ALA A 132 0.83 1.17 6.30
C ALA A 132 1.73 0.44 7.31
N TYR A 133 2.32 -0.70 6.94
CA TYR A 133 3.07 -1.60 7.84
C TYR A 133 4.56 -1.68 7.47
N GLN A 134 5.43 -1.70 8.48
CA GLN A 134 6.89 -1.69 8.36
C GLN A 134 7.54 -3.08 8.56
N SER A 135 6.81 -4.05 9.09
CA SER A 135 7.28 -5.45 9.18
C SER A 135 6.26 -6.41 8.60
N ALA A 136 6.73 -7.54 8.07
CA ALA A 136 5.94 -8.76 8.04
C ALA A 136 5.78 -9.29 9.49
N PRO A 137 4.76 -10.11 9.82
CA PRO A 137 4.82 -10.86 11.07
C PRO A 137 6.16 -11.61 11.13
N PRO A 138 6.79 -11.80 12.30
CA PRO A 138 8.00 -12.59 12.40
C PRO A 138 7.81 -13.91 11.65
N ALA A 139 8.80 -14.34 10.87
CA ALA A 139 8.77 -15.69 10.30
C ALA A 139 8.45 -16.69 11.44
N PRO A 140 7.59 -17.70 11.21
CA PRO A 140 7.38 -18.74 12.20
C PRO A 140 8.74 -19.26 12.65
N PRO A 141 8.97 -19.50 13.96
CA PRO A 141 10.23 -20.06 14.43
C PRO A 141 10.57 -21.32 13.62
N THR A 142 11.70 -21.31 12.92
CA THR A 142 12.23 -22.52 12.29
C THR A 142 12.49 -23.55 13.40
N GLY A 143 11.69 -24.62 13.41
CA GLY A 143 11.81 -25.71 14.39
C GLY A 143 10.54 -26.10 15.12
N LEU A 144 9.40 -25.43 14.92
CA LEU A 144 8.11 -25.91 15.45
C LEU A 144 7.47 -26.89 14.47
N THR A 145 7.82 -28.17 14.60
CA THR A 145 6.96 -29.24 14.09
C THR A 145 5.67 -29.23 14.91
N THR A 146 4.53 -29.12 14.24
CA THR A 146 3.23 -29.37 14.86
C THR A 146 3.20 -30.83 15.33
N THR A 147 3.46 -31.08 16.61
CA THR A 147 3.00 -32.33 17.22
C THR A 147 1.49 -32.20 17.35
N ALA A 148 0.77 -32.80 16.41
CA ALA A 148 -0.65 -33.03 16.57
C ALA A 148 -0.85 -33.98 17.78
N HIS A 149 -1.63 -33.54 18.75
CA HIS A 149 -2.21 -34.40 19.78
C HIS A 149 -3.58 -34.88 19.34
#